data_AF-J2PHJ8-F1
#
_entry.id   AF-J2PHJ8-F1
#
_cell.length_a   1.000
_cell.length_b   1.000
_cell.length_c   1.000
_cell.angle_alpha   90.00
_cell.angle_beta   90.00
_cell.angle_gamma   90.00
#
_symmetry.space_group_name_H-M   'P 1'
#
loop_
_entity.id
_entity.type
_entity.pdbx_description
1 polymer ?
#
loop_
_entity_poly.entity_id
_entity_poly.type
_entity_poly.pdbx_seq_one_letter_code
_entity_poly.pdbx_strand_id
1 'polypeptide(L)'
;MTTDTCLKCGSPMGRGEYSCQVCGENEIQDYQMIRNYVRTYPNSNAMQIANATGISVSKILRYIRNGSLTVVDNPSHRGRS
;
A
#
# COMPACT_ATOMS: atom_id res chain seq x y z
N MET A 1 16.02 13.69 -27.70
CA MET A 1 16.03 13.65 -26.23
C MET A 1 15.48 12.30 -25.81
N THR A 2 16.27 11.42 -25.19
CA THR A 2 15.77 10.13 -24.68
C THR A 2 15.30 10.34 -23.24
N THR A 3 14.01 10.64 -23.08
CA THR A 3 13.33 10.64 -21.79
C THR A 3 13.14 9.19 -21.37
N ASP A 4 13.87 8.75 -20.36
CA ASP A 4 13.64 7.44 -19.75
C ASP A 4 12.31 7.51 -18.99
N THR A 5 11.41 6.58 -19.30
CA THR A 5 10.06 6.55 -18.73
C THR A 5 9.92 5.36 -17.80
N CYS A 6 9.29 5.57 -16.66
CA CYS A 6 9.11 4.52 -15.68
C CYS A 6 8.26 3.37 -16.24
N LEU A 7 8.75 2.14 -16.12
CA LEU A 7 8.02 0.94 -16.54
C LEU A 7 6.78 0.62 -15.68
N LYS A 8 6.67 1.21 -14.47
CA LYS A 8 5.52 1.02 -13.57
C LYS A 8 4.36 1.97 -13.85
N CYS A 9 4.64 3.23 -14.18
CA CYS A 9 3.61 4.26 -14.30
C CYS A 9 3.71 5.13 -15.56
N GLY A 10 4.77 4.99 -16.37
CA GLY A 10 5.01 5.78 -17.58
C GLY A 10 5.51 7.20 -17.36
N SER A 11 5.75 7.63 -16.11
CA SER A 11 6.23 9.00 -15.82
C SER A 11 7.71 9.20 -16.20
N PRO A 12 8.12 10.42 -16.57
CA PRO A 12 9.51 10.72 -16.89
C PRO A 12 10.40 10.52 -15.66
N MET A 13 11.52 9.83 -15.84
CA MET A 13 12.40 9.40 -14.77
C MET A 13 13.81 9.97 -14.97
N GLY A 14 14.44 10.40 -13.88
CA GLY A 14 15.83 10.89 -13.89
C GLY A 14 16.82 9.75 -14.15
N ARG A 15 17.88 10.02 -14.91
CA ARG A 15 18.93 9.02 -15.14
C ARG A 15 19.64 8.68 -13.84
N GLY A 16 19.64 7.40 -13.47
CA GLY A 16 20.34 6.88 -12.27
C GLY A 16 19.46 6.67 -11.04
N GLU A 17 18.15 6.94 -11.14
CA GLU A 17 17.22 6.68 -10.04
C GLU A 17 16.67 5.25 -10.11
N TYR A 18 16.46 4.59 -8.97
CA TYR A 18 15.89 3.23 -8.91
C TYR A 18 14.34 3.23 -8.95
N SER A 19 13.73 4.35 -8.58
CA SER A 19 12.28 4.53 -8.48
C SER A 19 11.92 5.89 -9.04
N CYS A 20 10.82 5.98 -9.79
CA CYS A 20 10.38 7.25 -10.33
C CYS A 20 9.85 8.16 -9.23
N GLN A 21 10.00 9.48 -9.36
CA GLN A 21 9.51 10.44 -8.36
C GLN A 21 8.02 10.24 -8.08
N VAL A 22 7.21 10.07 -9.14
CA VAL A 22 5.77 9.81 -9.04
C VAL A 22 5.47 8.52 -8.27
N CYS A 23 6.27 7.47 -8.46
CA CYS A 23 6.11 6.18 -7.82
C CYS A 23 6.38 6.32 -6.32
N GLY A 24 7.47 7.01 -5.96
CA GLY A 24 7.81 7.30 -4.57
C GLY A 24 6.77 8.18 -3.89
N GLU A 25 6.27 9.21 -4.57
CA GLU A 25 5.19 10.07 -4.06
C GLU A 25 3.90 9.28 -3.85
N ASN A 26 3.53 8.38 -4.76
CA ASN A 26 2.38 7.49 -4.58
C ASN A 26 2.58 6.58 -3.36
N GLU A 27 3.77 6.02 -3.15
CA GLU A 27 4.03 5.17 -1.97
C GLU A 27 3.90 5.95 -0.64
N ILE A 28 4.30 7.21 -0.62
CA ILE A 28 4.13 8.09 0.54
C ILE A 28 2.64 8.38 0.77
N GLN A 29 1.90 8.71 -0.28
CA GLN A 29 0.46 8.97 -0.20
C GLN A 29 -0.32 7.73 0.23
N ASP A 30 -0.01 6.57 -0.35
CA ASP A 30 -0.55 5.26 0.01
C ASP A 30 -0.42 5.01 1.52
N TYR A 31 0.79 5.20 2.05
CA TYR A 31 1.08 5.01 3.46
C TYR A 31 0.29 5.98 4.35
N GLN A 32 0.20 7.25 3.96
CA GLN A 32 -0.58 8.25 4.69
C GLN A 32 -2.08 7.91 4.71
N MET A 33 -2.64 7.46 3.59
CA MET A 33 -4.04 7.02 3.51
C MET A 33 -4.30 5.84 4.44
N ILE A 34 -3.48 4.78 4.36
CA ILE A 34 -3.62 3.61 5.24
C ILE A 34 -3.54 4.03 6.71
N ARG A 35 -2.56 4.86 7.07
CA ARG A 35 -2.36 5.31 8.44
C ARG A 35 -3.54 6.12 8.96
N ASN A 36 -4.06 7.06 8.18
CA ASN A 36 -5.25 7.84 8.56
C ASN A 36 -6.49 6.96 8.65
N TYR A 37 -6.65 6.02 7.73
CA TYR A 37 -7.78 5.12 7.71
C TYR A 37 -7.80 4.22 8.96
N VAL A 38 -6.68 3.59 9.31
CA VAL A 38 -6.62 2.73 10.50
C VAL A 38 -6.73 3.55 11.80
N ARG A 39 -6.24 4.80 11.84
CA ARG A 39 -6.49 5.70 12.97
C ARG A 39 -7.97 6.02 13.18
N THR A 40 -8.71 6.19 12.08
CA THR A 40 -10.14 6.50 12.11
C THR A 40 -10.98 5.25 12.37
N TYR A 41 -10.55 4.12 11.80
CA TYR A 41 -11.23 2.83 11.85
C TYR A 41 -10.27 1.72 12.33
N PRO A 42 -10.02 1.61 13.65
CA PRO A 42 -9.08 0.63 14.20
C PRO A 42 -9.53 -0.83 14.00
N ASN A 43 -10.83 -1.07 13.80
CA ASN A 43 -11.39 -2.41 13.56
C ASN A 43 -11.53 -2.75 12.07
N SER A 44 -10.95 -1.94 11.17
CA SER A 44 -11.10 -2.18 9.73
C SER A 44 -10.16 -3.24 9.20
N ASN A 45 -10.71 -4.14 8.40
CA ASN A 45 -9.95 -5.21 7.76
C ASN A 45 -9.13 -4.71 6.57
N ALA A 46 -8.04 -5.43 6.24
CA ALA A 46 -7.17 -5.09 5.10
C ALA A 46 -7.94 -4.97 3.76
N MET A 47 -9.02 -5.73 3.58
CA MET A 47 -9.90 -5.60 2.42
C MET A 47 -10.65 -4.26 2.37
N GLN A 48 -11.14 -3.76 3.51
CA GLN A 48 -11.85 -2.49 3.57
C GLN A 48 -10.90 -1.33 3.26
N ILE A 49 -9.70 -1.38 3.83
CA ILE A 49 -8.64 -0.42 3.53
C ILE A 49 -8.32 -0.46 2.04
N ALA A 50 -8.13 -1.65 1.45
CA ALA A 50 -7.84 -1.79 0.02
C ALA A 50 -8.92 -1.21 -0.87
N ASN A 51 -10.18 -1.40 -0.51
CA ASN A 51 -11.31 -0.85 -1.25
C ASN A 51 -11.38 0.68 -1.12
N ALA A 52 -11.11 1.22 0.08
CA ALA A 52 -11.16 2.65 0.35
C ALA A 52 -9.97 3.42 -0.24
N THR A 53 -8.76 2.86 -0.19
CA THR A 53 -7.52 3.54 -0.63
C THR A 53 -7.08 3.12 -2.03
N GLY A 54 -7.67 2.07 -2.61
CA GLY A 54 -7.26 1.52 -3.91
C GLY A 54 -5.94 0.73 -3.87
N ILE A 55 -5.38 0.49 -2.68
CA ILE A 55 -4.09 -0.19 -2.51
C ILE A 55 -4.29 -1.69 -2.45
N SER A 56 -3.37 -2.47 -3.02
CA SER A 56 -3.44 -3.92 -2.96
C SER A 56 -3.42 -4.45 -1.52
N VAL A 57 -4.32 -5.39 -1.21
CA VAL A 57 -4.43 -6.04 0.11
C VAL A 57 -3.08 -6.58 0.60
N SER A 58 -2.28 -7.17 -0.30
CA SER A 58 -0.95 -7.69 0.02
C SER A 58 0.01 -6.62 0.58
N LYS A 59 -0.07 -5.39 0.04
CA LYS A 59 0.76 -4.25 0.47
C LYS A 59 0.30 -3.77 1.85
N ILE A 60 -1.02 -3.66 2.04
CA ILE A 60 -1.65 -3.28 3.31
C ILE A 60 -1.33 -4.29 4.42
N LEU A 61 -1.47 -5.59 4.15
CA LEU A 61 -1.12 -6.65 5.09
C LEU A 61 0.36 -6.59 5.50
N ARG A 62 1.27 -6.22 4.59
CA ARG A 62 2.69 -5.97 4.92
C ARG A 62 2.85 -4.81 5.90
N TYR A 63 2.11 -3.71 5.72
CA TYR A 63 2.15 -2.55 6.62
C TYR A 63 1.57 -2.87 8.01
N ILE A 64 0.48 -3.64 8.06
CA ILE A 64 -0.15 -4.07 9.32
C ILE A 64 0.77 -5.05 10.06
N ARG A 65 1.27 -6.09 9.38
CA ARG A 65 2.08 -7.17 9.96
C ARG A 65 3.43 -6.70 10.51
N ASN A 66 4.00 -5.63 9.97
CA ASN A 66 5.24 -5.03 10.48
C ASN A 66 5.06 -4.26 11.80
N GLY A 67 3.88 -4.28 12.43
CA GLY A 67 3.73 -3.96 13.86
C GLY A 67 3.42 -2.51 14.20
N SER A 68 2.95 -1.68 13.25
CA SER A 68 2.49 -0.31 13.55
C SER A 68 0.97 -0.16 13.72
N LEU A 69 0.16 -1.16 13.36
CA LEU A 69 -1.30 -1.04 13.29
C LEU A 69 -1.96 -2.34 13.77
N THR A 70 -2.73 -2.25 14.86
CA THR A 70 -3.53 -3.36 15.39
C THR A 70 -4.81 -3.45 14.56
N VAL A 71 -4.83 -4.30 13.55
CA VAL A 71 -6.07 -4.68 12.87
C VAL A 71 -6.56 -5.97 13.49
N VAL A 72 -7.85 -6.02 13.85
CA VAL A 72 -8.49 -7.23 14.35
C VAL A 72 -8.59 -8.22 13.19
N ASP A 73 -7.54 -9.03 13.04
CA ASP A 73 -7.59 -10.23 12.22
C ASP A 73 -8.60 -11.17 12.86
N ASN A 74 -9.71 -11.45 12.16
CA ASN A 74 -10.55 -12.59 12.52
C ASN A 74 -10.02 -13.81 11.76
N PRO A 75 -9.29 -14.74 12.40
CA PRO A 75 -8.83 -15.96 11.76
C PRO A 75 -9.98 -16.96 11.67
N SER A 76 -10.89 -16.74 10.73
CA SER A 76 -11.77 -17.78 10.19
C SER A 76 -11.38 -17.86 8.71
N HIS A 77 -10.53 -18.78 8.25
CA HIS A 77 -10.83 -20.20 8.10
C HIS A 77 -9.52 -21.02 8.04
N ARG A 78 -9.24 -21.81 9.08
CA ARG A 78 -8.52 -23.08 8.93
C ARG A 78 -9.56 -24.19 8.97
N GLY A 79 -10.00 -24.63 7.80
CA GLY A 79 -10.69 -25.90 7.61
C GLY A 79 -9.78 -26.78 6.76
N ARG A 80 -8.87 -27.50 7.42
CA ARG A 80 -8.09 -28.58 6.80
C ARG A 80 -8.98 -29.82 6.88
N SER A 81 -9.30 -30.44 5.75
CA SER A 81 -9.79 -31.81 5.66
C SER A 81 -9.21 -32.42 4.39
#